data_AF-A0A8C9G7T3-F1
#
_entry.id   AF-A0A8C9G7T3-F1
#
_cell.length_a   1.000
_cell.length_b   1.000
_cell.length_c   1.000
_cell.angle_alpha   90.00
_cell.angle_beta   90.00
_cell.angle_gamma   90.00
#
_symmetry.space_group_name_H-M   'P 1'
#
loop_
_entity.id
_entity.type
_entity.pdbx_description
1 polymer ?
#
loop_
_entity_poly.entity_id
_entity_poly.type
_entity_poly.pdbx_seq_one_letter_code
_entity_poly.pdbx_strand_id
1 'polypeptide(L)'
;LAMARALRCLEAAFALYFVSHIPITLLLDLQALLPAGLHPQQVRLLHWYATTFRDPMMLHPPAWFKAFIYCEAALQLPFFPVAAYAFLKGWYE
;
A
#
# COMPACT_ATOMS: atom_id res chain seq x y z
N LEU A 1 23.67 -24.09 -1.05
CA LEU A 1 23.70 -22.96 -2.01
C LEU A 1 22.33 -22.60 -2.58
N ALA A 2 21.56 -23.56 -3.13
CA ALA A 2 20.25 -23.28 -3.75
C ALA A 2 19.20 -22.75 -2.75
N MET A 3 19.10 -23.37 -1.56
CA MET A 3 18.20 -22.93 -0.48
C MET A 3 18.46 -21.47 -0.07
N ALA A 4 19.73 -21.12 0.13
CA ALA A 4 20.12 -19.76 0.52
C ALA A 4 19.79 -18.72 -0.56
N ARG A 5 19.96 -19.05 -1.85
CA ARG A 5 19.54 -18.18 -2.94
C ARG A 5 18.01 -18.01 -2.99
N ALA A 6 17.26 -19.08 -2.79
CA ALA A 6 15.80 -19.03 -2.76
C ALA A 6 15.28 -18.13 -1.63
N LEU A 7 15.89 -18.23 -0.43
CA LEU A 7 15.54 -17.37 0.70
C LEU A 7 15.81 -15.89 0.42
N ARG A 8 16.96 -15.56 -0.17
CA ARG A 8 17.27 -14.17 -0.56
C ARG A 8 16.33 -13.61 -1.63
N CYS A 9 15.91 -14.43 -2.59
CA CYS A 9 14.89 -14.04 -3.56
C CYS A 9 13.54 -13.75 -2.88
N LEU A 10 13.18 -14.56 -1.88
CA LEU A 10 11.95 -14.38 -1.11
C LEU A 10 12.00 -13.11 -0.25
N GLU A 11 13.12 -12.85 0.43
CA GLU A 11 13.34 -11.62 1.20
C GLU A 11 13.24 -10.38 0.29
N ALA A 12 13.85 -10.42 -0.90
CA ALA A 12 13.74 -9.34 -1.87
C ALA A 12 12.30 -9.13 -2.35
N ALA A 13 11.53 -10.21 -2.56
CA ALA A 13 10.13 -10.12 -2.93
C ALA A 13 9.28 -9.48 -1.81
N PHE A 14 9.52 -9.85 -0.55
CA PHE A 14 8.85 -9.23 0.60
C PHE A 14 9.26 -7.76 0.78
N ALA A 15 10.54 -7.43 0.68
CA ALA A 15 11.00 -6.05 0.73
C ALA A 15 10.32 -5.21 -0.37
N LEU A 16 10.28 -5.70 -1.60
CA LEU A 16 9.60 -5.03 -2.72
C LEU A 16 8.11 -4.85 -2.44
N TYR A 17 7.45 -5.88 -1.89
CA TYR A 17 6.05 -5.81 -1.49
C TYR A 17 5.84 -4.68 -0.47
N PHE A 18 6.56 -4.66 0.65
CA PHE A 18 6.37 -3.63 1.68
C PHE A 18 6.74 -2.23 1.19
N VAL A 19 7.83 -2.09 0.43
CA VAL A 19 8.24 -0.78 -0.11
C VAL A 19 7.23 -0.24 -1.11
N SER A 20 6.71 -1.07 -2.03
CA SER A 20 5.72 -0.62 -3.02
C SER A 20 4.38 -0.26 -2.40
N HIS A 21 3.99 -0.90 -1.30
CA HIS A 21 2.72 -0.59 -0.64
C HIS A 21 2.71 0.77 0.06
N ILE A 22 3.86 1.29 0.52
CA ILE A 22 3.92 2.62 1.15
C ILE A 22 3.39 3.73 0.23
N PRO A 23 3.94 3.94 -1.00
CA PRO A 23 3.42 4.97 -1.89
C PRO A 23 2.02 4.64 -2.42
N ILE A 24 1.66 3.36 -2.61
CA ILE A 24 0.30 2.98 -3.03
C ILE A 24 -0.71 3.40 -1.98
N THR A 25 -0.49 3.06 -0.71
CA THR A 25 -1.40 3.41 0.38
C THR A 25 -1.47 4.92 0.58
N LEU A 26 -0.34 5.63 0.53
CA LEU A 26 -0.33 7.09 0.68
C LEU A 26 -1.04 7.83 -0.48
N LEU A 27 -0.89 7.35 -1.71
CA LEU A 27 -1.38 8.05 -2.91
C LEU A 27 -2.77 7.60 -3.36
N LEU A 28 -3.16 6.34 -3.12
CA LEU A 28 -4.44 5.77 -3.52
C LEU A 28 -5.33 5.49 -2.31
N ASP A 29 -4.95 4.56 -1.42
CA ASP A 29 -5.85 4.06 -0.37
C ASP A 29 -6.34 5.19 0.54
N LEU A 30 -5.43 6.05 1.03
CA LEU A 30 -5.79 7.18 1.88
C LEU A 30 -6.72 8.20 1.22
N GLN A 31 -6.79 8.24 -0.12
CA GLN A 31 -7.72 9.14 -0.82
C GLN A 31 -9.18 8.78 -0.55
N ALA A 32 -9.47 7.51 -0.28
CA ALA A 32 -10.82 7.07 0.09
C ALA A 32 -11.28 7.62 1.46
N LEU A 33 -10.33 8.09 2.29
CA LEU A 33 -10.61 8.69 3.60
C LEU A 33 -10.68 10.22 3.55
N LEU A 34 -10.14 10.86 2.50
CA LEU A 34 -10.11 12.31 2.38
C LEU A 34 -11.47 12.86 1.95
N PRO A 35 -11.89 14.02 2.50
CA PRO A 35 -13.10 14.68 2.05
C PRO A 35 -12.95 15.17 0.61
N ALA A 36 -13.99 14.98 -0.19
CA ALA A 36 -14.04 15.41 -1.58
C ALA A 36 -13.78 16.93 -1.68
N GLY A 37 -12.69 17.30 -2.36
CA GLY A 37 -12.38 18.71 -2.68
C GLY A 37 -11.09 19.28 -2.09
N LEU A 38 -10.38 18.58 -1.21
CA LEU A 38 -9.14 19.13 -0.64
C LEU A 38 -7.97 19.22 -1.63
N HIS A 39 -7.92 18.32 -2.62
CA HIS A 39 -6.71 18.10 -3.41
C HIS A 39 -6.99 17.68 -4.86
N PRO A 40 -7.05 18.63 -5.82
CA PRO A 40 -7.50 18.36 -7.18
C PRO A 40 -6.56 17.47 -8.00
N GLN A 41 -5.27 17.40 -7.66
CA GLN A 41 -4.32 16.52 -8.37
C GLN A 41 -4.48 15.05 -7.97
N GLN A 42 -4.71 14.80 -6.68
CA GLN A 42 -4.91 13.48 -6.11
C GLN A 42 -6.24 12.88 -6.55
N VAL A 43 -7.29 13.71 -6.63
CA VAL A 43 -8.59 13.32 -7.20
C VAL A 43 -8.46 12.87 -8.66
N ARG A 44 -7.59 13.51 -9.45
CA ARG A 44 -7.35 13.11 -10.84
C ARG A 44 -6.67 11.74 -10.94
N LEU A 45 -5.70 11.45 -10.08
CA LEU A 45 -5.05 10.13 -10.04
C LEU A 45 -6.03 9.03 -9.63
N LEU A 46 -6.84 9.28 -8.58
CA LEU A 46 -7.86 8.37 -8.11
C LEU A 46 -8.91 8.08 -9.20
N HIS A 47 -9.37 9.12 -9.90
CA HIS A 47 -10.35 8.97 -10.96
C HIS A 47 -9.78 8.23 -12.17
N TRP A 48 -8.52 8.52 -12.56
CA TRP A 48 -7.82 7.75 -13.58
C TRP A 48 -7.69 6.27 -13.18
N TYR A 49 -7.30 5.99 -11.94
CA TYR A 49 -7.18 4.62 -11.44
C TYR A 49 -8.52 3.89 -11.48
N ALA A 50 -9.55 4.48 -10.86
CA ALA A 50 -10.88 3.88 -10.78
C ALA A 50 -11.51 3.63 -12.15
N THR A 51 -11.30 4.54 -13.11
CA THR A 51 -11.80 4.36 -14.49
C THR A 51 -11.01 3.32 -15.28
N THR A 52 -9.67 3.33 -15.14
CA THR A 52 -8.78 2.40 -15.87
C THR A 52 -8.94 0.97 -15.38
N PHE A 53 -8.98 0.77 -14.06
CA PHE A 53 -9.03 -0.54 -13.42
C PHE A 53 -10.44 -0.97 -13.00
N ARG A 54 -11.45 -0.12 -13.26
CA ARG A 54 -12.87 -0.37 -12.95
C ARG A 54 -13.10 -0.67 -11.48
N ASP A 55 -12.52 0.17 -10.62
CA ASP A 55 -12.67 0.10 -9.17
C ASP A 55 -13.61 1.20 -8.65
N PRO A 56 -14.94 0.93 -8.58
CA PRO A 56 -15.90 1.91 -8.08
C PRO A 56 -15.82 2.10 -6.57
N MET A 57 -15.21 1.16 -5.82
CA MET A 57 -15.13 1.25 -4.37
C MET A 57 -14.23 2.40 -3.93
N MET A 58 -13.22 2.74 -4.74
CA MET A 58 -12.35 3.88 -4.47
C MET A 58 -13.02 5.24 -4.73
N LEU A 59 -14.03 5.31 -5.63
CA LEU A 59 -14.78 6.55 -5.90
C LEU A 59 -15.91 6.78 -4.89
N HIS A 60 -16.60 5.71 -4.51
CA HIS A 60 -17.72 5.73 -3.58
C HIS A 60 -17.51 4.72 -2.45
N PRO A 61 -16.55 4.99 -1.54
CA PRO A 61 -16.12 4.02 -0.55
C PRO A 61 -17.22 3.78 0.50
N PRO A 62 -17.79 2.55 0.59
CA PRO A 62 -18.78 2.23 1.60
C PRO A 62 -18.15 2.27 3.00
N ALA A 63 -18.97 2.41 4.04
CA ALA A 63 -18.48 2.60 5.41
C ALA A 63 -17.57 1.46 5.91
N TRP A 64 -17.90 0.21 5.57
CA TRP A 64 -17.07 -0.95 5.92
C TRP A 64 -15.70 -0.91 5.24
N PHE A 65 -15.63 -0.47 3.98
CA PHE A 65 -14.38 -0.38 3.24
C PHE A 65 -13.49 0.72 3.80
N LYS A 66 -14.07 1.87 4.15
CA LYS A 66 -13.34 2.92 4.88
C LYS A 66 -12.80 2.41 6.22
N ALA A 67 -13.54 1.57 6.94
CA ALA A 67 -13.06 0.97 8.17
C ALA A 67 -11.82 0.09 7.93
N PHE A 68 -11.77 -0.68 6.84
CA PHE A 68 -10.56 -1.39 6.44
C PHE A 68 -9.41 -0.42 6.20
N ILE A 69 -9.58 0.59 5.34
CA ILE A 69 -8.52 1.56 5.03
C ILE A 69 -8.03 2.30 6.28
N TYR A 70 -8.90 2.59 7.24
CA TYR A 70 -8.49 3.12 8.54
C TYR A 70 -7.57 2.15 9.30
N CYS A 71 -7.88 0.85 9.31
CA CYS A 71 -7.01 -0.17 9.87
C CYS A 71 -5.68 -0.25 9.11
N GLU A 72 -5.69 -0.16 7.77
CA GLU A 72 -4.46 -0.16 6.97
C GLU A 72 -3.59 1.05 7.34
N ALA A 73 -4.19 2.25 7.39
CA ALA A 73 -3.51 3.48 7.76
C ALA A 73 -2.94 3.45 9.19
N ALA A 74 -3.67 2.86 10.14
CA ALA A 74 -3.28 2.83 11.55
C ALA A 74 -2.30 1.69 11.90
N LEU A 75 -2.39 0.55 11.22
CA LEU A 75 -1.64 -0.67 11.56
C LEU A 75 -0.62 -1.06 10.49
N GLN A 76 -1.02 -1.09 9.22
CA GLN A 76 -0.15 -1.54 8.14
C GLN A 76 0.87 -0.48 7.72
N LEU A 77 0.43 0.77 7.53
CA LEU A 77 1.29 1.86 7.10
C LEU A 77 2.48 2.11 8.04
N PRO A 78 2.34 2.16 9.38
CA PRO A 78 3.51 2.29 10.27
C PRO A 78 4.36 1.02 10.33
N PHE A 79 3.79 -0.15 10.02
CA PHE A 79 4.52 -1.41 9.99
C PHE A 79 5.36 -1.59 8.72
N PHE A 80 4.90 -1.10 7.57
CA PHE A 80 5.59 -1.30 6.29
C PHE A 80 7.06 -0.85 6.27
N PRO A 81 7.46 0.33 6.80
CA PRO A 81 8.87 0.71 6.85
C PRO A 81 9.71 -0.22 7.73
N VAL A 82 9.16 -0.69 8.85
CA VAL A 82 9.84 -1.62 9.76
C VAL A 82 10.07 -2.96 9.07
N ALA A 83 9.04 -3.50 8.42
CA ALA A 83 9.12 -4.74 7.67
C ALA A 83 10.07 -4.61 6.46
N ALA A 84 9.96 -3.53 5.68
CA ALA A 84 10.85 -3.26 4.55
C ALA A 84 12.32 -3.22 5.00
N TYR A 85 12.62 -2.50 6.09
CA TYR A 85 13.98 -2.45 6.64
C TYR A 85 14.47 -3.83 7.10
N ALA A 86 13.64 -4.57 7.83
CA ALA A 86 13.93 -5.92 8.29
C ALA A 86 14.31 -6.87 7.13
N PHE A 87 13.51 -6.89 6.05
CA PHE A 87 13.77 -7.75 4.90
C PHE A 87 14.93 -7.26 4.03
N LEU A 88 15.20 -5.95 3.95
CA LEU A 88 16.35 -5.41 3.22
C LEU A 88 17.68 -5.68 3.95
N LYS A 89 17.67 -5.68 5.29
CA LYS A 89 18.85 -5.98 6.11
C LYS A 89 19.24 -7.46 6.07
N GLY A 90 18.29 -8.35 5.74
CA GLY A 90 18.42 -9.79 5.92
C GLY A 90 17.97 -10.15 7.34
N TRP A 91 16.77 -10.70 7.46
CA TRP A 91 16.16 -10.99 8.77
C TRP A 91 16.83 -12.18 9.48
N TYR A 92 17.56 -13.01 8.72
CA TYR A 92 18.16 -14.26 9.17
C TYR A 92 19.66 -14.16 9.52
N GLU A 93 20.26 -12.97 9.45
CA GLU A 93 21.61 -12.70 10.00
C GLU A 93 21.52 -12.22 11.46
#